data_AF-A0A352RUM9-F1
#
_entry.id   AF-A0A352RUM9-F1
#
_cell.length_a   1.000
_cell.length_b   1.000
_cell.length_c   1.000
_cell.angle_alpha   90.00
_cell.angle_beta   90.00
_cell.angle_gamma   90.00
#
_symmetry.space_group_name_H-M   'P 1'
#
loop_
_entity.id
_entity.type
_entity.pdbx_description
1 polymer ?
#
loop_
_entity_poly.entity_id
_entity_poly.type
_entity_poly.pdbx_seq_one_letter_code
_entity_poly.pdbx_strand_id
1 'polypeptide(L)'
;GVRVVSMVRWPGVIKPGQIKNGIQAHQDMFTTFAAVAGDPDVVEQMKHERKQYIDGVNNIDYWTGKSPESARKDFLYYYESKLAAV
;
A
#
# COMPACT_ATOMS: atom_id res chain seq x y z
N GLY A 1 5.85 18.96 2.22
CA GLY A 1 6.48 17.66 2.55
C GLY A 1 5.49 16.55 2.24
N VAL A 2 5.94 15.30 2.10
CA VAL A 2 5.06 14.17 1.68
C VAL A 2 5.05 12.98 2.63
N ARG A 3 5.92 12.95 3.66
CA ARG A 3 5.89 11.93 4.70
C ARG A 3 4.89 12.33 5.78
N VAL A 4 3.99 11.42 6.12
CA VAL A 4 2.91 11.63 7.10
C VAL A 4 2.84 10.46 8.09
N VAL A 5 2.11 10.66 9.19
CA VAL A 5 1.75 9.57 10.10
C VAL A 5 0.75 8.65 9.40
N SER A 6 0.98 7.34 9.48
CA SER A 6 0.01 6.32 9.08
C SER A 6 -0.12 5.31 10.21
N MET A 7 -1.36 5.03 10.61
CA MET A 7 -1.70 4.10 11.69
C MET A 7 -2.84 3.19 11.25
N VAL A 8 -2.68 1.89 11.47
CA VAL A 8 -3.70 0.88 11.17
C VAL A 8 -3.94 0.04 12.43
N ARG A 9 -5.21 -0.19 12.77
CA ARG A 9 -5.61 -1.03 13.91
C ARG A 9 -6.60 -2.09 13.46
N TRP A 10 -6.24 -3.35 13.68
CA TRP A 10 -7.14 -4.49 13.46
C TRP A 10 -6.93 -5.54 14.57
N PRO A 11 -7.77 -5.54 15.61
CA PRO A 11 -7.65 -6.48 16.74
C PRO A 11 -7.69 -7.94 16.28
N GLY A 12 -6.82 -8.78 16.84
CA GLY A 12 -6.71 -10.20 16.51
C GLY A 12 -5.98 -10.51 15.19
N VAL A 13 -5.71 -9.51 14.36
CA VAL A 13 -5.06 -9.69 13.04
C VAL A 13 -3.73 -8.95 12.96
N ILE A 14 -3.69 -7.70 13.41
CA ILE A 14 -2.50 -6.86 13.45
C ILE A 14 -2.00 -6.79 14.90
N LYS A 15 -0.73 -7.14 15.13
CA LYS A 15 -0.11 -7.09 16.47
C LYS A 15 -0.17 -5.65 17.03
N PRO A 16 -0.72 -5.42 18.24
CA PRO A 16 -0.77 -4.09 18.85
C PRO A 16 0.62 -3.49 19.09
N GLY A 17 0.73 -2.17 18.96
CA GLY A 17 1.96 -1.42 19.28
C GLY A 17 3.14 -1.70 18.35
N GLN A 18 2.94 -2.39 17.22
CA GLN A 18 4.02 -2.64 16.27
C GLN A 18 4.42 -1.37 15.52
N ILE A 19 5.72 -1.28 15.21
CA ILE A 19 6.29 -0.21 14.38
C ILE A 19 6.85 -0.85 13.10
N LYS A 20 6.53 -0.24 11.97
CA LYS A 20 6.82 -0.74 10.62
C LYS A 20 7.45 0.40 9.81
N ASN A 21 8.72 0.21 9.41
CA ASN A 21 9.55 1.26 8.77
C ASN A 21 9.76 1.09 7.25
N GLY A 22 9.36 -0.04 6.66
CA GLY A 22 9.33 -0.24 5.22
C GLY A 22 8.51 0.83 4.50
N ILE A 23 8.89 1.09 3.25
CA ILE A 23 8.29 2.13 2.41
C ILE A 23 6.81 1.83 2.21
N GLN A 24 5.96 2.84 2.35
CA GLN A 24 4.52 2.73 2.11
C GLN A 24 4.00 4.02 1.49
N ALA A 25 2.96 3.90 0.67
CA ALA A 25 2.26 5.02 0.08
C ALA A 25 0.78 5.00 0.46
N HIS A 26 0.14 6.17 0.45
CA HIS A 26 -1.28 6.27 0.81
C HIS A 26 -2.18 5.43 -0.13
N GLN A 27 -1.80 5.32 -1.40
CA GLN A 27 -2.46 4.48 -2.40
C GLN A 27 -2.41 2.97 -2.09
N ASP A 28 -1.46 2.50 -1.27
CA ASP A 28 -1.39 1.09 -0.85
C ASP A 28 -2.59 0.71 0.03
N MET A 29 -3.23 1.68 0.66
CA MET A 29 -4.43 1.46 1.46
C MET A 29 -5.57 0.91 0.59
N PHE A 30 -5.74 1.44 -0.62
CA PHE A 30 -6.78 0.97 -1.54
C PHE A 30 -6.60 -0.51 -1.88
N THR A 31 -5.43 -0.89 -2.37
CA THR A 31 -5.16 -2.27 -2.81
C THR A 31 -5.13 -3.25 -1.64
N THR A 32 -4.59 -2.83 -0.48
CA THR A 32 -4.58 -3.69 0.71
C THR A 32 -6.00 -3.89 1.25
N PHE A 33 -6.85 -2.86 1.27
CA PHE A 33 -8.23 -3.00 1.71
C PHE A 33 -9.10 -3.79 0.73
N ALA A 34 -8.88 -3.66 -0.59
CA ALA A 34 -9.52 -4.52 -1.57
C ALA A 34 -9.20 -6.00 -1.32
N ALA A 35 -7.91 -6.32 -1.12
CA ALA A 35 -7.50 -7.69 -0.78
C ALA A 35 -8.14 -8.19 0.52
N VAL A 36 -8.23 -7.34 1.56
CA VAL A 36 -8.92 -7.65 2.81
C VAL A 36 -10.43 -7.89 2.61
N ALA A 37 -11.05 -7.17 1.67
CA ALA A 37 -12.45 -7.33 1.31
C ALA A 37 -12.73 -8.55 0.41
N GLY A 38 -11.69 -9.32 0.05
CA GLY A 38 -11.81 -10.52 -0.78
C GLY A 38 -11.50 -10.31 -2.26
N ASP A 39 -10.98 -9.14 -2.64
CA ASP A 39 -10.58 -8.82 -4.02
C ASP A 39 -9.07 -8.53 -4.12
N PRO A 40 -8.21 -9.57 -4.12
CA PRO A 40 -6.77 -9.40 -4.21
C PRO A 40 -6.29 -9.00 -5.62
N ASP A 41 -7.13 -9.17 -6.63
CA ASP A 41 -6.76 -9.02 -8.05
C ASP A 41 -7.22 -7.68 -8.65
N VAL A 42 -7.73 -6.76 -7.83
CA VAL A 42 -8.28 -5.46 -8.25
C VAL A 42 -7.33 -4.68 -9.18
N VAL A 43 -6.02 -4.80 -8.99
CA VAL A 43 -5.01 -4.11 -9.82
C VAL A 43 -5.04 -4.65 -11.26
N GLU A 44 -5.05 -5.96 -11.42
CA GLU A 44 -5.09 -6.58 -12.75
C GLU A 44 -6.49 -6.42 -13.39
N GLN A 45 -7.57 -6.54 -12.61
CA GLN A 45 -8.92 -6.29 -13.10
C GLN A 45 -9.08 -4.88 -13.68
N MET A 46 -8.67 -3.86 -12.93
CA MET A 46 -8.79 -2.46 -13.38
C MET A 46 -7.91 -2.16 -14.60
N LYS A 47 -6.72 -2.75 -14.66
CA LYS A 47 -5.82 -2.63 -15.80
C LYS A 47 -6.41 -3.25 -17.07
N HIS A 48 -7.09 -4.38 -16.98
CA HIS A 48 -7.63 -5.08 -18.15
C HIS A 48 -9.04 -4.63 -18.55
N GLU A 49 -9.94 -4.44 -17.59
CA GLU A 49 -11.35 -4.11 -17.86
C GLU A 49 -11.59 -2.62 -18.08
N ARG A 50 -10.82 -1.78 -17.37
CA ARG A 50 -10.99 -0.32 -17.38
C ARG A 50 -9.80 0.44 -17.96
N LYS A 51 -8.73 -0.27 -18.33
CA LYS A 51 -7.47 0.33 -18.83
C LYS A 51 -6.90 1.36 -17.85
N GLN A 52 -7.07 1.12 -16.55
CA GLN A 52 -6.63 2.02 -15.48
C GLN A 52 -5.54 1.35 -14.66
N TYR A 53 -4.41 2.04 -14.52
CA TYR A 53 -3.30 1.57 -13.70
C TYR A 53 -3.51 2.01 -12.25
N ILE A 54 -3.28 1.10 -11.32
CA ILE A 54 -3.30 1.36 -9.89
C ILE A 54 -1.89 1.12 -9.36
N ASP A 55 -1.29 2.17 -8.81
CA ASP A 55 0.09 2.13 -8.32
C ASP A 55 0.23 1.58 -6.90
N GLY A 56 -0.91 1.37 -6.21
CA GLY A 56 -0.94 0.77 -4.88
C GLY A 56 -0.48 -0.68 -4.90
N VAL A 57 0.17 -1.12 -3.83
CA VAL A 57 0.55 -2.53 -3.62
C VAL A 57 -0.08 -3.08 -2.36
N ASN A 58 -0.40 -4.38 -2.36
CA ASN A 58 -0.99 -5.04 -1.21
C ASN A 58 0.06 -5.27 -0.12
N ASN A 59 -0.11 -4.61 1.03
CA ASN A 59 0.78 -4.68 2.18
C ASN A 59 0.22 -5.53 3.33
N ILE A 60 -0.82 -6.34 3.12
CA ILE A 60 -1.46 -7.08 4.21
C ILE A 60 -0.46 -8.00 4.94
N ASP A 61 0.39 -8.71 4.20
CA ASP A 61 1.38 -9.61 4.79
C ASP A 61 2.44 -8.84 5.60
N TYR A 62 2.79 -7.63 5.17
CA TYR A 62 3.68 -6.76 5.91
C TYR A 62 3.02 -6.25 7.21
N TRP A 63 1.75 -5.84 7.16
CA TRP A 63 0.98 -5.35 8.30
C TRP A 63 0.70 -6.44 9.35
N THR A 64 0.44 -7.67 8.90
CA THR A 64 0.21 -8.82 9.79
C THR A 64 1.50 -9.50 10.25
N GLY A 65 2.67 -9.05 9.74
CA GLY A 65 3.97 -9.60 10.11
C GLY A 65 4.30 -10.96 9.47
N LYS A 66 3.56 -11.37 8.43
CA LYS A 66 3.89 -12.53 7.59
C LYS A 66 5.10 -12.25 6.68
N SER A 67 5.28 -10.99 6.29
CA SER A 67 6.48 -10.49 5.63
C SER A 67 7.25 -9.51 6.54
N PRO A 68 8.59 -9.60 6.62
CA PRO A 68 9.42 -8.60 7.28
C PRO A 68 9.51 -7.30 6.48
N GLU A 69 9.29 -7.35 5.16
CA GLU A 69 9.45 -6.23 4.23
C GLU A 69 8.11 -5.77 3.66
N SER A 70 8.03 -4.47 3.37
CA SER A 70 6.92 -3.91 2.61
C SER A 70 6.91 -4.48 1.19
N ALA A 71 5.73 -4.68 0.61
CA ALA A 71 5.62 -5.02 -0.81
C ALA A 71 6.09 -3.87 -1.71
N ARG A 72 6.14 -2.63 -1.19
CA ARG A 72 6.60 -1.45 -1.92
C ARG A 72 8.11 -1.29 -1.78
N LYS A 73 8.77 -1.17 -2.94
CA LYS A 73 10.22 -0.95 -3.05
C LYS A 73 10.58 0.48 -3.45
N ASP A 74 9.68 1.18 -4.13
CA ASP A 74 9.93 2.51 -4.71
C ASP A 74 8.78 3.48 -4.39
N PHE A 75 9.09 4.78 -4.39
CA PHE A 75 8.11 5.84 -4.15
C PHE A 75 8.40 7.03 -5.07
N LEU A 76 7.44 7.39 -5.91
CA LEU A 76 7.59 8.54 -6.81
C LEU A 76 7.13 9.83 -6.14
N TYR A 77 8.00 10.84 -6.10
CA TYR A 77 7.69 12.16 -5.57
C TYR A 77 7.30 13.07 -6.71
N TYR A 78 6.01 13.38 -6.82
CA TYR A 78 5.50 14.35 -7.78
C TYR A 78 5.27 15.72 -7.13
N TYR A 79 5.59 16.77 -7.89
CA TYR A 79 5.10 18.12 -7.68
C TYR A 79 4.25 18.49 -8.89
N GLU A 80 2.94 18.32 -8.76
CA GLU A 80 1.96 18.43 -9.84
C GLU A 80 2.37 17.55 -11.05
N SER A 81 2.74 18.15 -12.17
CA SER A 81 3.14 17.47 -13.40
C SER A 81 4.61 17.06 -13.45
N LYS A 82 5.42 17.44 -12.46
CA LYS A 82 6.87 17.19 -12.44
C LYS A 82 7.23 16.04 -11.49
N LEU A 83 7.89 15.01 -12.02
CA LEU A 83 8.60 14.04 -11.19
C LEU A 83 9.83 14.71 -10.57
N ALA A 84 9.85 14.83 -9.25
CA ALA A 84 10.88 15.53 -8.49
C ALA A 84 11.93 14.57 -7.91
N ALA A 85 11.54 13.35 -7.54
CA ALA A 85 12.45 12.31 -7.02
C ALA A 85 11.83 10.90 -7.13
N VAL A 86 12.68 9.88 -6.96
CA VAL A 86 12.34 8.45 -6.81
C VAL A 86 13.02 7.93 -5.55
#